data_AF-A0A644TJ78-F1
#
_entry.id   AF-A0A644TJ78-F1
#
_cell.length_a   1.000
_cell.length_b   1.000
_cell.length_c   1.000
_cell.angle_alpha   90.00
_cell.angle_beta   90.00
_cell.angle_gamma   90.00
#
_symmetry.space_group_name_H-M   'P 1'
#
loop_
_entity.id
_entity.type
_entity.pdbx_description
1 polymer ?
#
loop_
_entity_poly.entity_id
_entity_poly.type
_entity_poly.pdbx_seq_one_letter_code
_entity_poly.pdbx_strand_id
1 'polypeptide(L)'
;MNARKVREDLGRAKACCARRDTERALFLTISALKELGGQSAPLDLRGDFRAAVADLAVDPELKAAGAPAFVYTPGAEKDLLQLLSQLYRSLKGQEKEEEYQAALQRKLNLDHGFSDGKKFLAEGKPSEADACFAEALKHYKDEKAIFGMMARAMMDAGEYVRAIGHARAGLKELPDDAELTRIVEECTRLRQ
;
A
#
# COMPACT_ATOMS: atom_id res chain seq x y z
N MET A 1 33.76 -13.78 3.92
CA MET A 1 32.83 -14.62 3.13
C MET A 1 32.37 -15.80 3.98
N ASN A 2 31.09 -15.88 4.35
CA ASN A 2 30.53 -17.02 5.09
C ASN A 2 29.81 -17.97 4.13
N ALA A 3 30.50 -19.00 3.65
CA ALA A 3 29.99 -19.93 2.63
C ALA A 3 28.69 -20.65 3.03
N ARG A 4 28.53 -20.96 4.33
CA ARG A 4 27.32 -21.60 4.86
C ARG A 4 26.12 -20.66 4.76
N LYS A 5 26.31 -19.40 5.16
CA LYS A 5 25.27 -18.36 5.08
C LYS A 5 24.86 -18.10 3.63
N VAL A 6 25.84 -17.97 2.72
CA VAL A 6 25.58 -17.77 1.28
C VAL A 6 24.73 -18.91 0.72
N ARG A 7 25.04 -20.16 1.05
CA ARG A 7 24.26 -21.32 0.59
C ARG A 7 22.84 -21.33 1.17
N GLU A 8 22.68 -20.97 2.44
CA GLU A 8 21.38 -20.87 3.08
C GLU A 8 20.52 -19.75 2.45
N ASP A 9 21.10 -18.57 2.22
CA ASP A 9 20.44 -17.45 1.58
C ASP A 9 20.00 -17.79 0.15
N LEU A 10 20.85 -18.48 -0.63
CA LEU A 10 20.50 -18.95 -1.98
C LEU A 10 19.41 -20.04 -1.95
N GLY A 11 19.45 -20.96 -0.99
CA GLY A 11 18.39 -21.95 -0.80
C GLY A 11 17.04 -21.31 -0.46
N ARG A 12 17.04 -20.27 0.38
CA ARG A 12 15.85 -19.49 0.71
C ARG A 12 15.37 -18.65 -0.47
N ALA A 13 16.28 -18.08 -1.26
CA ALA A 13 15.93 -17.32 -2.46
C ALA A 13 15.13 -18.19 -3.44
N LYS A 14 15.56 -19.43 -3.69
CA LYS A 14 14.84 -20.40 -4.52
C LYS A 14 13.44 -20.72 -3.98
N ALA A 15 13.33 -20.94 -2.67
CA ALA A 15 12.04 -21.18 -2.04
C ALA A 15 11.11 -19.96 -2.15
N CYS A 16 11.65 -18.74 -2.11
CA CYS A 16 10.92 -17.51 -2.36
C CYS A 16 10.47 -17.39 -3.83
N CYS A 17 11.31 -17.72 -4.82
CA CYS A 17 10.90 -17.80 -6.23
C CYS A 17 9.74 -18.78 -6.43
N ALA A 18 9.77 -19.96 -5.79
CA ALA A 18 8.68 -20.93 -5.85
C ALA A 18 7.36 -20.40 -5.26
N ARG A 19 7.44 -19.46 -4.30
CA ARG A 19 6.30 -18.79 -3.66
C ARG A 19 5.88 -17.50 -4.35
N ARG A 20 6.54 -17.10 -5.44
CA ARG A 20 6.38 -15.80 -6.11
C ARG A 20 6.63 -14.60 -5.19
N ASP A 21 7.57 -14.76 -4.26
CA ASP A 21 8.06 -13.67 -3.41
C ASP A 21 9.36 -13.11 -4.02
N THR A 22 9.20 -12.41 -5.14
CA THR A 22 10.29 -11.97 -6.02
C THR A 22 11.17 -10.93 -5.34
N GLU A 23 10.58 -10.01 -4.56
CA GLU A 23 11.34 -9.01 -3.79
C GLU A 23 12.32 -9.71 -2.84
N ARG A 24 11.83 -10.68 -2.07
CA ARG A 24 12.65 -11.37 -1.07
C ARG A 24 13.70 -12.26 -1.72
N ALA A 25 13.36 -12.91 -2.83
CA ALA A 25 14.30 -13.70 -3.61
C ALA A 25 15.45 -12.85 -4.17
N LEU A 26 15.14 -11.66 -4.69
CA LEU A 26 16.14 -10.68 -5.13
C LEU A 26 17.02 -10.22 -3.96
N PHE A 27 16.41 -9.84 -2.83
CA PHE A 27 17.15 -9.37 -1.66
C PHE A 27 18.15 -10.42 -1.14
N LEU A 28 17.73 -11.68 -1.04
CA LEU A 28 18.57 -12.78 -0.58
C LEU A 28 19.71 -13.07 -1.56
N THR A 29 19.42 -13.05 -2.87
CA THR A 29 20.44 -13.26 -3.92
C THR A 29 21.46 -12.12 -3.97
N ILE A 30 21.01 -10.86 -3.83
CA ILE A 30 21.87 -9.67 -3.71
C ILE A 30 22.75 -9.75 -2.46
N SER A 31 22.18 -10.18 -1.33
CA SER A 31 22.92 -10.34 -0.07
C SER A 31 24.00 -11.40 -0.20
N ALA A 32 23.69 -12.54 -0.83
CA ALA A 32 24.64 -13.60 -1.14
C ALA A 32 25.78 -13.12 -2.06
N LEU A 33 25.49 -12.31 -3.08
CA LEU A 33 26.50 -11.73 -3.97
C LEU A 33 27.37 -10.68 -3.27
N LYS A 34 26.81 -9.88 -2.35
CA LYS A 34 27.58 -8.92 -1.54
C LYS A 34 28.58 -9.58 -0.61
N GLU A 35 28.24 -10.75 -0.06
CA GLU A 35 29.12 -11.54 0.81
C GLU A 35 30.40 -12.05 0.09
N LEU A 36 30.38 -12.09 -1.25
CA LEU A 36 31.56 -12.39 -2.07
C LEU A 36 32.53 -11.20 -2.18
N GLY A 37 32.10 -9.97 -1.85
CA GLY A 37 32.98 -8.79 -1.81
C GLY A 37 33.63 -8.43 -3.16
N GLY A 38 33.04 -8.87 -4.28
CA GLY A 38 33.60 -8.67 -5.63
C GLY A 38 34.62 -9.73 -6.06
N GLN A 39 34.82 -10.78 -5.27
CA GLN A 39 35.56 -11.97 -5.68
C GLN A 39 34.64 -12.94 -6.43
N SER A 40 35.21 -13.74 -7.32
CA SER A 40 34.46 -14.80 -7.98
C SER A 40 34.01 -15.85 -6.98
N ALA A 41 32.81 -16.39 -7.17
CA ALA A 41 32.30 -17.39 -6.25
C ALA A 41 33.19 -18.66 -6.26
N PRO A 42 33.44 -19.27 -5.09
CA PRO A 42 34.08 -20.58 -5.00
C PRO A 42 33.35 -21.62 -5.85
N LEU A 43 34.08 -22.60 -6.38
CA LEU A 43 33.53 -23.65 -7.25
C LEU A 43 32.28 -24.33 -6.65
N ASP A 44 32.30 -24.58 -5.34
CA ASP A 44 31.23 -25.24 -4.58
C ASP A 44 29.94 -24.41 -4.42
N LEU A 45 29.97 -23.12 -4.76
CA LEU A 45 28.82 -22.20 -4.67
C LEU A 45 28.34 -21.72 -6.04
N ARG A 46 29.15 -21.89 -7.10
CA ARG A 46 28.77 -21.49 -8.47
C ARG A 46 27.51 -22.18 -8.95
N GLY A 47 27.31 -23.45 -8.57
CA GLY A 47 26.09 -24.19 -8.89
C GLY A 47 24.85 -23.60 -8.21
N ASP A 48 24.97 -23.24 -6.93
CA ASP A 48 23.91 -22.63 -6.14
C ASP A 48 23.51 -21.25 -6.71
N PHE A 49 24.50 -20.41 -7.03
CA PHE A 49 24.27 -19.11 -7.68
C PHE A 49 23.64 -19.27 -9.06
N ARG A 50 24.15 -20.19 -9.89
CA ARG A 50 23.58 -20.43 -11.22
C ARG A 50 22.11 -20.81 -11.14
N ALA A 51 21.76 -21.70 -10.21
CA ALA A 51 20.40 -22.16 -10.09
C ALA A 51 19.47 -21.07 -9.51
N ALA A 52 19.88 -20.34 -8.48
CA ALA A 52 19.08 -19.23 -7.94
C ALA A 52 18.86 -18.11 -8.97
N VAL A 53 19.88 -17.78 -9.76
CA VAL A 53 19.79 -16.77 -10.83
C VAL A 53 18.92 -17.26 -11.98
N ALA A 54 18.98 -18.55 -12.32
CA ALA A 54 18.11 -19.13 -13.34
C ALA A 54 16.63 -19.08 -12.91
N ASP A 55 16.35 -19.40 -11.65
CA ASP A 55 15.00 -19.33 -11.08
C ASP A 55 14.45 -17.88 -11.10
N LEU A 56 15.29 -16.89 -10.78
CA LEU A 56 14.94 -15.47 -10.91
C LEU A 56 14.76 -15.03 -12.37
N ALA A 57 15.58 -15.50 -13.30
CA ALA A 57 15.51 -15.09 -14.71
C ALA A 57 14.22 -15.57 -15.41
N VAL A 58 13.62 -16.66 -14.92
CA VAL A 58 12.34 -17.15 -15.46
C VAL A 58 11.12 -16.54 -14.76
N ASP A 59 11.31 -15.81 -13.67
CA ASP A 59 10.24 -15.25 -12.84
C ASP A 59 9.32 -14.31 -13.65
N PRO A 60 7.99 -14.53 -13.60
CA PRO A 60 7.04 -13.73 -14.36
C PRO A 60 6.96 -12.26 -13.90
N GLU A 61 7.18 -11.94 -12.63
CA GLU A 61 7.16 -10.55 -12.14
C GLU A 61 8.36 -9.76 -12.66
N LEU A 62 9.54 -10.39 -12.70
CA LEU A 62 10.73 -9.77 -13.30
C LEU A 62 10.56 -9.55 -14.81
N LYS A 63 9.92 -10.49 -15.51
CA LYS A 63 9.57 -10.32 -16.93
C LYS A 63 8.55 -9.21 -17.15
N ALA A 64 7.52 -9.12 -16.30
CA ALA A 64 6.52 -8.05 -16.37
C ALA A 64 7.12 -6.67 -16.07
N ALA A 65 8.09 -6.61 -15.15
CA ALA A 65 8.86 -5.41 -14.85
C ALA A 65 9.88 -5.02 -15.96
N GLY A 66 9.96 -5.81 -17.06
CA GLY A 66 10.84 -5.53 -18.17
C GLY A 66 12.32 -5.83 -17.90
N ALA A 67 12.62 -6.72 -16.95
CA ALA A 67 14.00 -7.08 -16.64
C ALA A 67 14.72 -7.67 -17.87
N PRO A 68 15.96 -7.23 -18.18
CA PRO A 68 16.72 -7.82 -19.27
C PRO A 68 17.07 -9.27 -18.95
N ALA A 69 17.26 -10.11 -19.97
CA ALA A 69 17.71 -11.48 -19.76
C ALA A 69 19.11 -11.48 -19.13
N PHE A 70 19.27 -12.15 -18.00
CA PHE A 70 20.55 -12.27 -17.30
C PHE A 70 20.86 -13.73 -16.97
N VAL A 71 22.14 -14.07 -16.99
CA VAL A 71 22.66 -15.41 -16.70
C VAL A 71 23.84 -15.28 -15.75
N TYR A 72 23.98 -16.24 -14.84
CA TYR A 72 25.13 -16.30 -13.97
C TYR A 72 26.39 -16.73 -14.73
N THR A 73 27.37 -15.82 -14.81
CA THR A 73 28.71 -16.09 -15.36
C THR A 73 29.76 -15.89 -14.26
N PRO A 74 30.60 -16.88 -13.94
CA PRO A 74 31.69 -16.72 -13.00
C PRO A 74 32.65 -15.60 -13.45
N GLY A 75 33.00 -14.68 -12.57
CA GLY A 75 33.78 -13.48 -12.88
C GLY A 75 32.94 -12.23 -13.19
N ALA A 76 31.65 -12.39 -13.49
CA ALA A 76 30.72 -11.29 -13.74
C ALA A 76 29.77 -11.01 -12.55
N GLU A 77 30.11 -11.48 -11.34
CA GLU A 77 29.25 -11.35 -10.15
C GLU A 77 28.99 -9.90 -9.77
N LYS A 78 29.95 -9.00 -10.04
CA LYS A 78 29.82 -7.57 -9.78
C LYS A 78 28.76 -6.93 -10.69
N ASP A 79 28.77 -7.28 -11.97
CA ASP A 79 27.80 -6.77 -12.95
C ASP A 79 26.41 -7.33 -12.66
N LEU A 80 26.33 -8.61 -12.31
CA LEU A 80 25.09 -9.26 -11.88
C LEU A 80 24.53 -8.61 -10.61
N LEU A 81 25.38 -8.33 -9.61
CA LEU A 81 24.98 -7.64 -8.39
C LEU A 81 24.41 -6.24 -8.70
N GLN A 82 25.05 -5.49 -9.60
CA GLN A 82 24.58 -4.17 -10.02
C GLN A 82 23.22 -4.25 -10.71
N LEU A 83 23.05 -5.19 -11.63
CA LEU A 83 21.80 -5.42 -12.34
C LEU A 83 20.66 -5.80 -11.37
N LEU A 84 20.86 -6.82 -10.53
CA LEU A 84 19.86 -7.25 -9.57
C LEU A 84 19.51 -6.15 -8.57
N SER A 85 20.49 -5.33 -8.16
CA SER A 85 20.25 -4.18 -7.28
C SER A 85 19.41 -3.08 -7.94
N GLN A 86 19.57 -2.85 -9.24
CA GLN A 86 18.74 -1.92 -10.01
C GLN A 86 17.30 -2.44 -10.12
N LEU A 87 17.13 -3.72 -10.46
CA LEU A 87 15.82 -4.37 -10.53
C LEU A 87 15.08 -4.34 -9.18
N TYR A 88 15.79 -4.65 -8.09
CA TYR A 88 15.24 -4.57 -6.74
C TYR A 88 14.76 -3.15 -6.38
N ARG A 89 15.52 -2.12 -6.74
CA ARG A 89 15.12 -0.72 -6.53
C ARG A 89 13.91 -0.33 -7.38
N SER A 90 13.86 -0.80 -8.64
CA SER A 90 12.73 -0.53 -9.54
C SER A 90 11.45 -1.14 -8.99
N LEU A 91 11.49 -2.41 -8.59
CA LEU A 91 10.34 -3.11 -7.99
C LEU A 91 9.87 -2.45 -6.70
N LYS A 92 10.81 -2.14 -5.79
CA LYS A 92 10.50 -1.44 -4.53
C LYS A 92 9.99 -0.01 -4.75
N GLY A 93 10.41 0.65 -5.82
CA GLY A 93 9.91 1.96 -6.21
C GLY A 93 8.48 1.88 -6.75
N GLN A 94 8.20 0.90 -7.60
CA GLN A 94 6.88 0.66 -8.17
C GLN A 94 5.84 0.30 -7.10
N GLU A 95 6.17 -0.58 -6.16
CA GLU A 95 5.25 -0.96 -5.08
C GLU A 95 4.85 0.24 -4.20
N LYS A 96 5.82 1.13 -3.90
CA LYS A 96 5.56 2.36 -3.15
C LYS A 96 4.74 3.38 -3.94
N GLU A 97 4.98 3.47 -5.25
CA GLU A 97 4.22 4.33 -6.15
C GLU A 97 2.77 3.83 -6.27
N GLU A 98 2.55 2.52 -6.42
CA GLU A 98 1.22 1.91 -6.46
C GLU A 98 0.48 2.08 -5.13
N GLU A 99 1.16 1.88 -3.99
CA GLU A 99 0.57 2.11 -2.67
C GLU A 99 0.18 3.58 -2.47
N TYR A 100 1.03 4.51 -2.94
CA TYR A 100 0.77 5.94 -2.90
C TYR A 100 -0.39 6.35 -3.81
N GLN A 101 -0.42 5.89 -5.05
CA GLN A 101 -1.51 6.16 -6.01
C GLN A 101 -2.84 5.57 -5.53
N ALA A 102 -2.83 4.36 -4.97
CA ALA A 102 -4.01 3.75 -4.38
C ALA A 102 -4.49 4.48 -3.12
N ALA A 103 -3.57 5.03 -2.30
CA ALA A 103 -3.94 5.89 -1.19
C ALA A 103 -4.54 7.22 -1.67
N LEU A 104 -3.95 7.84 -2.70
CA LEU A 104 -4.44 9.09 -3.29
C LEU A 104 -5.81 8.92 -3.94
N GLN A 105 -6.03 7.85 -4.72
CA GLN A 105 -7.34 7.56 -5.32
C GLN A 105 -8.42 7.33 -4.28
N ARG A 106 -8.12 6.61 -3.18
CA ARG A 106 -9.08 6.44 -2.08
C ARG A 106 -9.49 7.78 -1.48
N LYS A 107 -8.51 8.67 -1.25
CA LYS A 107 -8.78 10.01 -0.75
C LYS A 107 -9.62 10.84 -1.71
N LEU A 108 -9.27 10.85 -3.00
CA LEU A 108 -10.04 11.57 -4.02
C LEU A 108 -11.48 11.08 -4.13
N ASN A 109 -11.69 9.76 -4.05
CA ASN A 109 -13.04 9.19 -4.08
C ASN A 109 -13.85 9.55 -2.83
N LEU A 110 -13.21 9.60 -1.66
CA LEU A 110 -13.81 10.06 -0.41
C LEU A 110 -14.22 11.54 -0.51
N ASP A 111 -13.31 12.41 -0.98
CA ASP A 111 -13.57 13.83 -1.18
C ASP A 111 -14.69 14.06 -2.21
N HIS A 112 -14.72 13.28 -3.28
CA HIS A 112 -15.73 13.38 -4.32
C HIS A 112 -17.12 13.00 -3.80
N GLY A 113 -17.24 11.86 -3.11
CA GLY A 113 -18.50 11.43 -2.50
C GLY A 113 -19.01 12.40 -1.43
N PHE A 114 -18.12 13.01 -0.67
CA PHE A 114 -18.47 14.06 0.28
C PHE A 114 -18.99 15.34 -0.41
N SER A 115 -18.29 15.78 -1.45
CA SER A 115 -18.67 16.98 -2.22
C SER A 115 -20.05 16.80 -2.87
N ASP A 116 -20.33 15.62 -3.43
CA ASP A 116 -21.63 15.33 -4.02
C ASP A 116 -22.73 15.23 -2.97
N GLY A 117 -22.45 14.62 -1.81
CA GLY A 117 -23.39 14.64 -0.67
C GLY A 117 -23.75 16.06 -0.24
N LYS A 118 -22.77 16.98 -0.18
CA LYS A 118 -23.02 18.40 0.09
C LYS A 118 -23.89 19.08 -0.97
N LYS A 119 -23.70 18.75 -2.26
CA LYS A 119 -24.54 19.31 -3.33
C LYS A 119 -25.99 18.85 -3.18
N PHE A 120 -26.22 17.57 -2.91
CA PHE A 120 -27.56 17.05 -2.67
C PHE A 120 -28.23 17.66 -1.44
N LEU A 121 -27.47 17.97 -0.38
CA LEU A 121 -27.99 18.73 0.75
C LEU A 121 -28.40 20.15 0.37
N ALA A 122 -27.60 20.85 -0.44
CA ALA A 122 -27.94 22.19 -0.94
C ALA A 122 -29.19 22.17 -1.86
N GLU A 123 -29.44 21.06 -2.56
CA GLU A 123 -30.65 20.84 -3.35
C GLU A 123 -31.87 20.39 -2.52
N GLY A 124 -31.73 20.22 -1.21
CA GLY A 124 -32.81 19.74 -0.33
C GLY A 124 -33.12 18.25 -0.50
N LYS A 125 -32.17 17.45 -0.96
CA LYS A 125 -32.29 15.99 -1.16
C LYS A 125 -31.42 15.21 -0.14
N PRO A 126 -31.79 15.21 1.14
CA PRO A 126 -30.96 14.62 2.19
C PRO A 126 -30.82 13.10 2.09
N SER A 127 -31.78 12.41 1.47
CA SER A 127 -31.70 10.96 1.24
C SER A 127 -30.68 10.57 0.17
N GLU A 128 -30.50 11.41 -0.85
CA GLU A 128 -29.44 11.22 -1.86
C GLU A 128 -28.07 11.54 -1.25
N ALA A 129 -28.01 12.57 -0.38
CA ALA A 129 -26.80 12.89 0.37
C ALA A 129 -26.34 11.75 1.29
N ASP A 130 -27.25 11.08 2.00
CA ASP A 130 -26.93 9.91 2.82
C ASP A 130 -26.33 8.77 2.00
N ALA A 131 -26.83 8.55 0.78
CA ALA A 131 -26.27 7.54 -0.13
C ALA A 131 -24.85 7.91 -0.56
N CYS A 132 -24.61 9.17 -0.96
CA CYS A 132 -23.28 9.66 -1.31
C CYS A 132 -22.28 9.57 -0.15
N PHE A 133 -22.72 9.90 1.06
CA PHE A 133 -21.93 9.79 2.26
C PHE A 133 -21.63 8.33 2.63
N ALA A 134 -22.60 7.42 2.47
CA ALA A 134 -22.37 5.99 2.68
C ALA A 134 -21.36 5.42 1.67
N GLU A 135 -21.40 5.85 0.41
CA GLU A 135 -20.39 5.49 -0.60
C GLU A 135 -19.01 6.08 -0.26
N ALA A 136 -18.92 7.34 0.19
CA ALA A 136 -17.67 7.95 0.62
C ALA A 136 -17.03 7.18 1.79
N LEU A 137 -17.86 6.72 2.74
CA LEU A 137 -17.40 5.90 3.87
C LEU A 137 -16.88 4.52 3.47
N LYS A 138 -17.16 4.00 2.26
CA LYS A 138 -16.51 2.76 1.78
C LYS A 138 -15.03 2.96 1.46
N HIS A 139 -14.62 4.19 1.16
CA HIS A 139 -13.24 4.55 0.90
C HIS A 139 -12.52 5.08 2.14
N TYR A 140 -13.21 5.14 3.28
CA TYR A 140 -12.66 5.54 4.57
C TYR A 140 -11.59 4.55 5.04
N LYS A 141 -10.44 5.08 5.44
CA LYS A 141 -9.36 4.31 6.07
C LYS A 141 -8.92 4.92 7.41
N ASP A 142 -8.49 6.18 7.39
CA ASP A 142 -7.98 6.88 8.57
C ASP A 142 -8.44 8.35 8.67
N GLU A 143 -9.31 8.81 7.77
CA GLU A 143 -9.68 10.22 7.64
C GLU A 143 -10.88 10.56 8.55
N LYS A 144 -10.66 10.45 9.86
CA LYS A 144 -11.71 10.51 10.90
C LYS A 144 -12.48 11.83 10.95
N ALA A 145 -11.87 12.91 10.45
CA ALA A 145 -12.51 14.21 10.31
C ALA A 145 -13.79 14.18 9.43
N ILE A 146 -13.93 13.16 8.57
CA ILE A 146 -15.08 13.03 7.66
C ILE A 146 -16.42 12.98 8.41
N PHE A 147 -16.47 12.35 9.59
CA PHE A 147 -17.69 12.25 10.39
C PHE A 147 -18.16 13.62 10.89
N GLY A 148 -17.23 14.47 11.33
CA GLY A 148 -17.53 15.84 11.78
C GLY A 148 -17.99 16.72 10.63
N MET A 149 -17.31 16.60 9.49
CA MET A 149 -17.67 17.34 8.27
C MET A 149 -19.07 16.95 7.75
N MET A 150 -19.40 15.64 7.75
CA MET A 150 -20.72 15.14 7.35
C MET A 150 -21.82 15.60 8.31
N ALA A 151 -21.59 15.47 9.61
CA ALA A 151 -22.55 15.90 10.62
C ALA A 151 -22.80 17.41 10.58
N ARG A 152 -21.74 18.21 10.37
CA ARG A 152 -21.85 19.66 10.18
C ARG A 152 -22.61 20.00 8.90
N ALA A 153 -22.29 19.36 7.78
CA ALA A 153 -23.00 19.59 6.52
C ALA A 153 -24.51 19.29 6.65
N MET A 154 -24.87 18.21 7.35
CA MET A 154 -26.27 17.86 7.64
C MET A 154 -26.95 18.87 8.58
N MET A 155 -26.23 19.36 9.60
CA MET A 155 -26.72 20.39 10.51
C MET A 155 -26.96 21.72 9.77
N ASP A 156 -26.04 22.13 8.90
CA ASP A 156 -26.16 23.34 8.07
C ASP A 156 -27.34 23.23 7.09
N ALA A 157 -27.67 22.02 6.64
CA ALA A 157 -28.84 21.74 5.82
C ALA A 157 -30.16 21.67 6.60
N GLY A 158 -30.14 21.82 7.94
CA GLY A 158 -31.31 21.73 8.80
C GLY A 158 -31.74 20.29 9.16
N GLU A 159 -30.97 19.28 8.76
CA GLU A 159 -31.26 17.86 8.99
C GLU A 159 -30.68 17.38 10.34
N TYR A 160 -31.13 17.99 11.44
CA TYR A 160 -30.56 17.78 12.78
C TYR A 160 -30.63 16.32 13.25
N VAL A 161 -31.67 15.57 12.90
CA VAL A 161 -31.82 14.16 13.27
C VAL A 161 -30.75 13.30 12.59
N ARG A 162 -30.49 13.54 11.30
CA ARG A 162 -29.48 12.82 10.52
C ARG A 162 -28.06 13.22 10.95
N ALA A 163 -27.85 14.51 11.20
CA ALA A 163 -26.60 15.04 11.74
C ALA A 163 -26.19 14.35 13.04
N ILE A 164 -27.13 14.15 13.98
CA ILE A 164 -26.87 13.40 15.23
C ILE A 164 -26.48 11.95 14.94
N GLY A 165 -27.13 11.31 13.96
CA GLY A 165 -26.80 9.94 13.55
C GLY A 165 -25.35 9.80 13.09
N HIS A 166 -24.93 10.69 12.19
CA HIS A 166 -23.55 10.74 11.68
C HIS A 166 -22.53 11.11 12.76
N ALA A 167 -22.85 12.09 13.61
CA ALA A 167 -21.96 12.48 14.70
C ALA A 167 -21.77 11.36 15.75
N ARG A 168 -22.84 10.62 16.08
CA ARG A 168 -22.76 9.46 16.97
C ARG A 168 -21.97 8.30 16.36
N ALA A 169 -22.06 8.11 15.04
CA ALA A 169 -21.22 7.13 14.36
C ALA A 169 -19.74 7.51 14.48
N GLY A 170 -19.41 8.79 14.28
CA GLY A 170 -18.06 9.30 14.52
C GLY A 170 -17.60 9.14 15.98
N LEU A 171 -18.46 9.40 16.97
CA LEU A 171 -18.11 9.24 18.39
C LEU A 171 -17.85 7.79 18.80
N LYS A 172 -18.38 6.79 18.07
CA LYS A 172 -17.99 5.39 18.29
C LYS A 172 -16.55 5.13 17.90
N GLU A 173 -16.07 5.79 16.85
CA GLU A 173 -14.70 5.69 16.35
C GLU A 173 -13.73 6.64 17.08
N LEU A 174 -14.26 7.77 17.58
CA LEU A 174 -13.56 8.83 18.30
C LEU A 174 -14.35 9.26 19.54
N PRO A 175 -14.25 8.53 20.66
CA PRO A 175 -15.05 8.78 21.86
C PRO A 175 -14.85 10.16 22.48
N ASP A 176 -13.65 10.73 22.34
CA ASP A 176 -13.24 11.99 22.98
C ASP A 176 -13.25 13.18 22.00
N ASP A 177 -13.92 13.06 20.85
CA ASP A 177 -14.00 14.16 19.88
C ASP A 177 -14.93 15.27 20.36
N ALA A 178 -14.33 16.41 20.70
CA ALA A 178 -15.03 17.58 21.20
C ALA A 178 -15.93 18.23 20.14
N GLU A 179 -15.61 18.12 18.84
CA GLU A 179 -16.44 18.70 17.78
C GLU A 179 -17.71 17.87 17.58
N LEU A 180 -17.59 16.55 17.49
CA LEU A 180 -18.74 15.65 17.35
C LEU A 180 -19.70 15.78 18.53
N THR A 181 -19.17 15.87 19.74
CA THR A 181 -19.99 16.07 20.96
C THR A 181 -20.77 17.39 20.88
N ARG A 182 -20.12 18.49 20.48
CA ARG A 182 -20.78 19.78 20.28
C ARG A 182 -21.88 19.72 19.23
N ILE A 183 -21.63 19.06 18.09
CA ILE A 183 -22.63 18.92 17.03
C ILE A 183 -23.86 18.16 17.53
N VAL A 184 -23.66 17.08 18.30
CA VAL A 184 -24.78 16.33 18.90
C VAL A 184 -25.59 17.22 19.85
N GLU A 185 -24.94 17.96 20.75
CA GLU A 185 -25.61 18.86 21.69
C GLU A 185 -26.40 19.97 20.99
N GLU A 186 -25.78 20.60 19.98
CA GLU A 186 -26.38 21.69 19.20
C GLU A 186 -27.58 21.21 18.39
N CYS A 187 -27.44 20.10 17.65
CA CYS A 187 -28.55 19.50 16.93
C CYS A 187 -29.68 19.03 17.86
N THR A 188 -29.35 18.55 19.06
CA THR A 188 -30.37 18.13 20.05
C THR A 188 -31.19 19.32 20.56
N ARG A 189 -30.55 20.49 20.71
CA ARG A 189 -31.23 21.74 21.09
C ARG A 189 -32.10 22.29 19.96
N LEU A 190 -31.60 22.26 18.73
CA LEU A 190 -32.29 22.81 17.54
C LEU A 190 -33.44 21.92 17.05
N ARG A 191 -33.49 20.65 17.49
CA ARG A 191 -34.60 19.73 17.21
C ARG A 191 -35.84 19.99 18.09
N GLN A 192 -35.69 20.68 19.23
CA GLN A 192 -36.79 21.02 20.15
C GLN A 192 -37.60 22.21 19.63
#